data_AF-A0A963QWC4-F1
#
_entry.id   AF-A0A963QWC4-F1
#
_cell.length_a   1.000
_cell.length_b   1.000
_cell.length_c   1.000
_cell.angle_alpha   90.00
_cell.angle_beta   90.00
_cell.angle_gamma   90.00
#
_symmetry.space_group_name_H-M   'P 1'
#
loop_
_entity.id
_entity.type
_entity.pdbx_description
1 polymer ?
#
loop_
_entity_poly.entity_id
_entity_poly.type
_entity_poly.pdbx_seq_one_letter_code
_entity_poly.pdbx_strand_id
1 'polypeptide(L)'
;MRAGNSEIESTTRPRRIVTQQKLEGRLAAALRSELGDDAFGLDGKLLDWRDALVPIAVEALDRRDPAPVFDPSRRRVPESGATMALNSFLPWLAHLNQLCLVGGEGFERATFDARCPTGVRGTPPHLDVLAMRDQNVVAVTARGADYLARRQGSLAPAYADVAVNQALEPWIDLSRRIRTRQQSFRYLDVGAMMKFALGLERTFPGHRLDILYLYWEPRGVASFEPFARHRQELTTLVDVARGSAVRFHATSFAELWRSWLELGDLPWLRALVAQLERRYDVAMDDLLVL
;
A
#
# COMPACT_ATOMS: atom_id res chain seq x y z
N MET A 1 -26.03 -59.77 -15.64
CA MET A 1 -25.79 -58.44 -16.25
C MET A 1 -26.09 -57.39 -15.17
N ARG A 2 -25.07 -57.00 -14.40
CA ARG A 2 -25.18 -55.97 -13.36
C ARG A 2 -24.10 -54.92 -13.63
N ALA A 3 -24.52 -53.67 -13.51
CA ALA A 3 -23.84 -52.45 -13.90
C ALA A 3 -22.47 -52.28 -13.23
N GLY A 4 -21.51 -51.79 -14.00
CA GLY A 4 -20.22 -51.33 -13.51
C GLY A 4 -20.35 -49.97 -12.83
N ASN A 5 -19.92 -49.90 -11.58
CA ASN A 5 -19.58 -48.65 -10.90
C ASN A 5 -18.12 -48.34 -11.19
N SER A 6 -17.88 -47.34 -12.03
CA SER A 6 -16.58 -46.66 -12.12
C SER A 6 -16.53 -45.60 -11.02
N GLU A 7 -15.86 -45.91 -9.92
CA GLU A 7 -15.44 -44.90 -8.94
C GLU A 7 -14.36 -44.02 -9.57
N ILE A 8 -14.70 -42.75 -9.79
CA ILE A 8 -13.75 -41.69 -10.11
C ILE A 8 -13.11 -41.30 -8.77
N GLU A 9 -11.93 -41.84 -8.48
CA GLU A 9 -11.08 -41.35 -7.39
C GLU A 9 -10.57 -39.95 -7.74
N SER A 10 -11.28 -38.93 -7.25
CA SER A 10 -10.83 -37.55 -7.19
C SER A 10 -9.72 -37.42 -6.15
N THR A 11 -8.48 -37.73 -6.52
CA THR A 11 -7.30 -37.47 -5.68
C THR A 11 -6.95 -35.99 -5.65
N THR A 12 -7.72 -35.19 -4.92
CA THR A 12 -7.34 -33.81 -4.58
C THR A 12 -6.30 -33.89 -3.48
N ARG A 13 -5.00 -33.84 -3.84
CA ARG A 13 -3.92 -33.70 -2.86
C ARG A 13 -4.22 -32.50 -1.95
N PRO A 14 -4.18 -32.65 -0.61
CA PRO A 14 -4.39 -31.51 0.28
C PRO A 14 -3.31 -30.46 0.00
N ARG A 15 -3.72 -29.27 -0.45
CA ARG A 15 -2.83 -28.11 -0.60
C ARG A 15 -2.17 -27.86 0.76
N ARG A 16 -0.83 -27.95 0.82
CA ARG A 16 -0.05 -27.63 2.03
C ARG A 16 -0.49 -26.25 2.53
N ILE A 17 -0.86 -26.17 3.81
CA ILE A 17 -1.18 -24.89 4.46
C ILE A 17 0.13 -24.09 4.56
N VAL A 18 0.34 -23.12 3.68
CA VAL A 18 1.46 -22.18 3.77
C VAL A 18 1.09 -21.12 4.81
N THR A 19 1.96 -20.89 5.78
CA THR A 19 1.73 -19.87 6.81
C THR A 19 1.88 -18.46 6.24
N GLN A 20 1.23 -17.47 6.87
CA GLN A 20 1.27 -16.06 6.43
C GLN A 20 2.71 -15.52 6.35
N GLN A 21 3.53 -15.81 7.36
CA GLN A 21 4.94 -15.42 7.39
C GLN A 21 5.76 -16.06 6.26
N LYS A 22 5.41 -17.30 5.86
CA LYS A 22 6.05 -17.94 4.70
C LYS A 22 5.63 -17.27 3.40
N LEU A 23 4.36 -16.87 3.26
CA LEU A 23 3.90 -16.14 2.06
C LEU A 23 4.60 -14.79 1.92
N GLU A 24 4.69 -14.02 3.01
CA GLU A 24 5.45 -12.76 3.04
C GLU A 24 6.92 -12.98 2.66
N GLY A 25 7.58 -13.97 3.27
CA GLY A 25 8.97 -14.29 2.97
C GLY A 25 9.21 -14.72 1.53
N ARG A 26 8.28 -15.47 0.93
CA ARG A 26 8.38 -15.92 -0.48
C ARG A 26 8.16 -14.77 -1.46
N LEU A 27 7.23 -13.86 -1.18
CA LEU A 27 7.04 -12.63 -1.97
C LEU A 27 8.32 -11.79 -1.96
N ALA A 28 8.89 -11.55 -0.77
CA ALA A 28 10.15 -10.83 -0.65
C ALA A 28 11.29 -11.54 -1.38
N ALA A 29 11.39 -12.87 -1.28
CA ALA A 29 12.41 -13.66 -1.96
C ALA A 29 12.29 -13.61 -3.48
N ALA A 30 11.07 -13.64 -4.04
CA ALA A 30 10.85 -13.51 -5.48
C ALA A 30 11.44 -12.19 -6.03
N LEU A 31 11.21 -11.08 -5.31
CA LEU A 31 11.77 -9.78 -5.69
C LEU A 31 13.29 -9.72 -5.51
N ARG A 32 13.83 -10.31 -4.44
CA ARG A 32 15.29 -10.39 -4.24
C ARG A 32 15.97 -11.16 -5.36
N SER A 33 15.38 -12.28 -5.79
CA SER A 33 15.92 -13.09 -6.88
C SER A 33 15.99 -12.34 -8.21
N GLU A 34 15.09 -11.38 -8.46
CA GLU A 34 15.15 -10.54 -9.67
C GLU A 34 16.30 -9.54 -9.62
N LEU A 35 16.62 -9.02 -8.44
CA LEU A 35 17.69 -8.03 -8.23
C LEU A 35 19.07 -8.67 -8.15
N GLY A 36 19.15 -9.96 -7.82
CA GLY A 36 20.39 -10.71 -7.69
C GLY A 36 21.02 -10.58 -6.30
N ASP A 37 21.63 -11.67 -5.82
CA ASP A 37 22.16 -11.75 -4.45
C ASP A 37 23.28 -10.73 -4.16
N ASP A 38 24.07 -10.38 -5.18
CA ASP A 38 25.18 -9.41 -5.06
C ASP A 38 24.70 -7.97 -4.78
N ALA A 39 23.42 -7.68 -4.99
CA ALA A 39 22.83 -6.38 -4.68
C ALA A 39 22.61 -6.17 -3.17
N PHE A 40 22.70 -7.22 -2.35
CA PHE A 40 22.34 -7.19 -0.94
C PHE A 40 23.55 -7.27 -0.01
N GLY A 41 23.51 -6.49 1.07
CA GLY A 41 24.44 -6.61 2.18
C GLY A 41 24.08 -7.74 3.15
N LEU A 42 24.96 -7.99 4.11
CA LEU A 42 24.75 -8.99 5.17
C LEU A 42 23.53 -8.71 6.06
N ASP A 43 23.03 -7.46 6.07
CA ASP A 43 21.80 -7.05 6.77
C ASP A 43 20.51 -7.38 5.99
N GLY A 44 20.63 -8.03 4.82
CA GLY A 44 19.52 -8.41 3.95
C GLY A 44 18.88 -7.22 3.21
N LYS A 45 19.53 -6.05 3.23
CA LYS A 45 19.11 -4.83 2.57
C LYS A 45 20.03 -4.53 1.38
N LEU A 46 19.51 -3.80 0.39
CA LEU A 46 20.29 -3.41 -0.77
C LEU A 46 21.52 -2.58 -0.40
N LEU A 47 22.64 -2.78 -1.09
CA LEU A 47 23.85 -1.98 -0.91
C LEU A 47 23.62 -0.54 -1.39
N ASP A 48 23.05 -0.37 -2.59
CA ASP A 48 22.53 0.90 -3.10
C ASP A 48 21.00 0.88 -3.11
N TRP A 49 20.38 1.91 -2.53
CA TRP A 49 18.93 2.03 -2.52
C TRP A 49 18.35 2.31 -3.92
N ARG A 50 19.15 2.83 -4.86
CA ARG A 50 18.72 3.10 -6.23
C ARG A 50 18.45 1.82 -7.02
N ASP A 51 19.09 0.70 -6.65
CA ASP A 51 18.83 -0.62 -7.24
C ASP A 51 17.39 -1.11 -6.96
N ALA A 52 16.76 -0.55 -5.92
CA ALA A 52 15.36 -0.81 -5.62
C ALA A 52 14.42 -0.20 -6.66
N LEU A 53 14.90 0.79 -7.44
CA LEU A 53 14.09 1.53 -8.39
C LEU A 53 14.01 0.85 -9.75
N VAL A 54 12.89 1.04 -10.44
CA VAL A 54 12.76 0.69 -11.86
C VAL A 54 13.45 1.77 -12.72
N PRO A 55 14.02 1.42 -13.89
CA PRO A 55 14.78 2.36 -14.71
C PRO A 55 14.08 3.70 -14.97
N ILE A 56 12.78 3.71 -15.28
CA ILE A 56 12.04 4.96 -15.52
C ILE A 56 11.95 5.84 -14.26
N ALA A 57 11.88 5.24 -13.06
CA ALA A 57 11.88 5.99 -11.81
C ALA A 57 13.27 6.59 -11.50
N VAL A 58 14.34 5.88 -11.85
CA VAL A 58 15.72 6.38 -11.78
C VAL A 58 15.89 7.59 -12.70
N GLU A 59 15.46 7.48 -13.96
CA GLU A 59 15.50 8.58 -14.92
C GLU A 59 14.69 9.80 -14.44
N ALA A 60 13.50 9.58 -13.89
CA ALA A 60 12.65 10.64 -13.37
C ALA A 60 13.30 11.37 -12.18
N LEU A 61 13.99 10.62 -11.32
CA LEU A 61 14.74 11.18 -10.20
C LEU A 61 15.92 12.03 -10.70
N ASP A 62 16.70 11.53 -11.66
CA ASP A 62 17.91 12.21 -12.15
C ASP A 62 17.61 13.48 -12.95
N ARG A 63 16.42 13.56 -13.58
CA ARG A 63 15.97 14.75 -14.31
C ARG A 63 15.41 15.86 -13.41
N ARG A 64 15.21 15.61 -12.11
CA ARG A 64 14.56 16.57 -11.20
C ARG A 64 15.59 17.45 -10.50
N ASP A 65 15.43 18.76 -10.68
CA ASP A 65 16.12 19.80 -9.93
C ASP A 65 15.09 20.83 -9.39
N PRO A 66 14.96 21.01 -8.06
CA PRO A 66 15.63 20.23 -7.02
C PRO A 66 15.13 18.78 -6.97
N ALA A 67 16.00 17.88 -6.52
CA ALA A 67 15.64 16.49 -6.29
C ALA A 67 14.53 16.39 -5.22
N PRO A 68 13.57 15.47 -5.39
CA PRO A 68 12.57 15.21 -4.36
C PRO A 68 13.21 14.79 -3.03
N VAL A 69 12.67 15.30 -1.93
CA VAL A 69 13.17 15.01 -0.57
C VAL A 69 12.46 13.79 -0.01
N PHE A 70 13.21 12.75 0.32
CA PHE A 70 12.79 11.56 1.07
C PHE A 70 14.02 10.93 1.73
N ASP A 71 13.81 9.94 2.61
CA ASP A 71 14.92 9.25 3.31
C ASP A 71 15.39 8.02 2.51
N PRO A 72 16.58 8.05 1.88
CA PRO A 72 17.07 6.94 1.08
C PRO A 72 17.32 5.66 1.88
N SER A 73 17.63 5.78 3.18
CA SER A 73 17.88 4.62 4.04
C SER A 73 16.65 3.73 4.19
N ARG A 74 15.45 4.31 4.06
CA ARG A 74 14.15 3.62 4.08
C ARG A 74 13.79 2.97 2.74
N ARG A 75 14.66 3.08 1.72
CA ARG A 75 14.44 2.53 0.37
C ARG A 75 15.34 1.32 0.05
N ARG A 76 16.22 0.92 0.98
CA ARG A 76 17.07 -0.28 0.87
C ARG A 76 16.31 -1.61 1.00
N VAL A 77 14.98 -1.57 1.14
CA VAL A 77 14.09 -2.74 1.23
C VAL A 77 13.17 -2.71 0.00
N PRO A 78 13.51 -3.45 -1.09
CA PRO A 78 12.82 -3.33 -2.37
C PRO A 78 11.35 -3.78 -2.31
N GLU A 79 11.03 -4.72 -1.43
CA GLU A 79 9.68 -5.26 -1.22
C GLU A 79 8.79 -4.39 -0.34
N SER A 80 9.32 -3.26 0.17
CA SER A 80 8.55 -2.37 1.02
C SER A 80 7.54 -1.55 0.21
N GLY A 81 6.37 -1.32 0.79
CA GLY A 81 5.34 -0.47 0.17
C GLY A 81 5.86 0.93 -0.17
N ALA A 82 6.76 1.49 0.63
CA ALA A 82 7.33 2.81 0.39
C ALA A 82 8.22 2.86 -0.86
N THR A 83 9.01 1.81 -1.12
CA THR A 83 9.78 1.68 -2.37
C THR A 83 8.84 1.50 -3.57
N MET A 84 7.80 0.67 -3.44
CA MET A 84 6.82 0.47 -4.52
C MET A 84 6.06 1.76 -4.85
N ALA A 85 5.71 2.55 -3.83
CA ALA A 85 5.13 3.88 -4.00
C ALA A 85 6.11 4.81 -4.72
N LEU A 86 7.38 4.83 -4.31
CA LEU A 86 8.40 5.65 -4.97
C LEU A 86 8.55 5.30 -6.46
N ASN A 87 8.63 4.00 -6.79
CA ASN A 87 8.65 3.52 -8.18
C ASN A 87 7.41 3.90 -8.97
N SER A 88 6.24 3.85 -8.33
CA SER A 88 4.98 4.18 -8.99
C SER A 88 4.83 5.68 -9.24
N PHE A 89 5.27 6.53 -8.30
CA PHE A 89 4.92 7.96 -8.27
C PHE A 89 6.05 8.92 -8.67
N LEU A 90 7.33 8.53 -8.60
CA LEU A 90 8.42 9.39 -9.09
C LEU A 90 8.24 9.84 -10.56
N PRO A 91 7.91 8.95 -11.50
CA PRO A 91 7.75 9.34 -12.90
C PRO A 91 6.63 10.34 -13.14
N TRP A 92 5.58 10.30 -12.31
CA TRP A 92 4.47 11.25 -12.38
C TRP A 92 4.87 12.68 -12.04
N LEU A 93 6.03 12.93 -11.42
CA LEU A 93 6.45 14.29 -11.10
C LEU A 93 6.50 15.19 -12.34
N ALA A 94 6.84 14.68 -13.52
CA ALA A 94 6.86 15.45 -14.77
C ALA A 94 5.46 15.64 -15.40
N HIS A 95 4.45 14.91 -14.90
CA HIS A 95 3.12 14.78 -15.49
C HIS A 95 2.01 14.82 -14.42
N LEU A 96 2.21 15.54 -13.31
CA LEU A 96 1.26 15.52 -12.17
C LEU A 96 -0.14 15.97 -12.57
N ASN A 97 -0.25 16.87 -13.55
CA ASN A 97 -1.51 17.35 -14.10
C ASN A 97 -2.28 16.27 -14.90
N GLN A 98 -1.65 15.13 -15.21
CA GLN A 98 -2.26 13.97 -15.83
C GLN A 98 -2.50 12.83 -14.83
N LEU A 99 -1.97 12.94 -13.61
CA LEU A 99 -2.14 11.92 -12.58
C LEU A 99 -3.59 11.92 -12.11
N CYS A 100 -4.24 10.76 -12.23
CA CYS A 100 -5.56 10.49 -11.69
C CYS A 100 -5.44 9.52 -10.52
N LEU A 101 -6.03 9.89 -9.39
CA LEU A 101 -6.13 9.08 -8.19
C LEU A 101 -7.56 9.07 -7.68
N VAL A 102 -7.91 8.04 -6.90
CA VAL A 102 -9.18 8.09 -6.18
C VAL A 102 -9.17 9.32 -5.26
N GLY A 103 -10.16 10.19 -5.45
CA GLY A 103 -10.24 11.44 -4.70
C GLY A 103 -9.84 12.69 -5.49
N GLY A 104 -9.15 12.57 -6.61
CA GLY A 104 -8.78 13.74 -7.42
C GLY A 104 -7.91 13.45 -8.63
N GLU A 105 -7.83 14.44 -9.51
CA GLU A 105 -7.01 14.42 -10.72
C GLU A 105 -6.35 15.77 -10.90
N GLY A 106 -5.37 15.83 -11.80
CA GLY A 106 -4.78 17.10 -12.20
C GLY A 106 -3.89 17.74 -11.13
N PHE A 107 -3.15 16.92 -10.37
CA PHE A 107 -2.33 17.40 -9.25
C PHE A 107 -1.24 18.38 -9.70
N GLU A 108 -0.89 19.30 -8.80
CA GLU A 108 0.11 20.35 -9.07
C GLU A 108 1.40 20.10 -8.27
N ARG A 109 1.26 19.46 -7.11
CA ARG A 109 2.37 19.18 -6.21
C ARG A 109 2.28 17.74 -5.71
N ALA A 110 3.44 17.12 -5.58
CA ALA A 110 3.59 15.85 -4.89
C ALA A 110 4.84 15.89 -3.99
N THR A 111 4.71 15.37 -2.78
CA THR A 111 5.84 15.18 -1.85
C THR A 111 5.91 13.73 -1.39
N PHE A 112 7.10 13.28 -1.03
CA PHE A 112 7.37 11.92 -0.56
C PHE A 112 7.76 11.95 0.92
N ASP A 113 7.50 10.85 1.63
CA ASP A 113 7.79 10.73 3.07
C ASP A 113 7.19 11.86 3.94
N ALA A 114 6.05 12.40 3.50
CA ALA A 114 5.41 13.55 4.12
C ALA A 114 5.03 13.26 5.57
N ARG A 115 5.45 14.13 6.49
CA ARG A 115 5.06 14.07 7.90
C ARG A 115 3.76 14.81 8.10
N CYS A 116 2.82 14.20 8.81
CA CYS A 116 1.55 14.83 9.18
C CYS A 116 1.38 14.78 10.70
N PRO A 117 1.86 15.80 11.44
CA PRO A 117 1.78 15.82 12.89
C PRO A 117 0.34 15.68 13.37
N THR A 118 0.04 14.60 14.09
CA THR A 118 -1.04 14.62 15.07
C THR A 118 -0.45 15.41 16.23
N GLY A 119 -1.02 16.45 16.82
CA GLY A 119 -0.45 17.11 18.02
C GLY A 119 -0.21 16.24 19.29
N VAL A 120 -0.03 14.91 19.18
CA VAL A 120 0.36 14.00 20.26
C VAL A 120 1.89 13.82 20.25
N ARG A 121 2.51 13.81 21.44
CA ARG A 121 3.95 13.58 21.58
C ARG A 121 4.36 12.23 20.96
N GLY A 122 5.41 12.24 20.14
CA GLY A 122 5.98 11.06 19.50
C GLY A 122 6.39 11.33 18.05
N THR A 123 6.72 10.27 17.30
CA THR A 123 7.01 10.37 15.87
C THR A 123 5.72 10.59 15.09
N PRO A 124 5.61 11.67 14.29
CA PRO A 124 4.48 11.87 13.40
C PRO A 124 4.30 10.69 12.43
N PRO A 125 3.07 10.38 12.02
CA PRO A 125 2.87 9.45 10.92
C PRO A 125 3.53 9.97 9.64
N HIS A 126 4.12 9.06 8.88
CA HIS A 126 4.72 9.32 7.57
C HIS A 126 3.84 8.73 6.47
N LEU A 127 3.45 9.57 5.53
CA LEU A 127 2.76 9.18 4.31
C LEU A 127 3.79 8.99 3.20
N ASP A 128 3.60 7.97 2.37
CA ASP A 128 4.57 7.62 1.33
C ASP A 128 4.57 8.66 0.21
N VAL A 129 3.36 9.13 -0.17
CA VAL A 129 3.16 10.21 -1.14
C VAL A 129 2.03 11.13 -0.66
N LEU A 130 2.16 12.42 -0.90
CA LEU A 130 1.10 13.40 -0.70
C LEU A 130 0.94 14.21 -1.97
N ALA A 131 -0.18 14.05 -2.67
CA ALA A 131 -0.52 14.75 -3.90
C ALA A 131 -1.56 15.84 -3.62
N MET A 132 -1.34 17.05 -4.15
CA MET A 132 -2.17 18.22 -3.86
C MET A 132 -2.58 18.97 -5.12
N ARG A 133 -3.81 19.47 -5.09
CA ARG A 133 -4.35 20.47 -6.01
C ARG A 133 -5.32 21.36 -5.25
N ASP A 134 -5.13 22.68 -5.24
CA ASP A 134 -5.96 23.61 -4.47
C ASP A 134 -6.20 23.12 -3.03
N GLN A 135 -7.47 22.97 -2.64
CA GLN A 135 -7.93 22.45 -1.35
C GLN A 135 -8.18 20.94 -1.34
N ASN A 136 -7.64 20.19 -2.31
CA ASN A 136 -7.77 18.74 -2.40
C ASN A 136 -6.42 18.06 -2.13
N VAL A 137 -6.40 17.12 -1.17
CA VAL A 137 -5.20 16.37 -0.78
C VAL A 137 -5.50 14.88 -0.83
N VAL A 138 -4.72 14.16 -1.63
CA VAL A 138 -4.69 12.69 -1.62
C VAL A 138 -3.39 12.22 -0.97
N ALA A 139 -3.54 11.53 0.14
CA ALA A 139 -2.46 10.99 0.94
C ALA A 139 -2.33 9.49 0.68
N VAL A 140 -1.22 9.07 0.08
CA VAL A 140 -0.95 7.67 -0.20
C VAL A 140 -0.17 7.05 0.95
N THR A 141 -0.64 5.90 1.41
CA THR A 141 0.16 5.01 2.25
C THR A 141 0.17 3.61 1.65
N ALA A 142 1.35 3.03 1.53
CA ALA A 142 1.58 1.78 0.83
C ALA A 142 2.04 0.68 1.78
N ARG A 143 1.66 -0.57 1.48
CA ARG A 143 2.14 -1.77 2.16
C ARG A 143 2.70 -2.76 1.15
N GLY A 144 3.82 -3.36 1.50
CA GLY A 144 4.35 -4.53 0.81
C GLY A 144 3.56 -5.76 1.26
N ALA A 145 4.20 -6.92 1.34
CA ALA A 145 3.56 -8.12 1.90
C ALA A 145 3.49 -8.12 3.44
N ASP A 146 3.98 -7.07 4.09
CA ASP A 146 4.16 -6.97 5.55
C ASP A 146 2.84 -6.85 6.34
N TYR A 147 1.71 -6.62 5.66
CA TYR A 147 0.37 -6.71 6.26
C TYR A 147 -0.06 -8.15 6.52
N LEU A 148 0.59 -9.15 5.91
CA LEU A 148 0.32 -10.56 6.16
C LEU A 148 0.84 -11.01 7.53
N ALA A 149 1.93 -10.40 8.01
CA ALA A 149 2.30 -10.50 9.40
C ALA A 149 1.21 -9.82 10.24
N ARG A 150 0.63 -10.55 11.20
CA ARG A 150 -0.41 -10.03 12.09
C ARG A 150 0.05 -8.73 12.75
N ARG A 151 -0.58 -7.61 12.40
CA ARG A 151 -0.32 -6.30 13.03
C ARG A 151 -1.52 -5.89 13.87
N GLN A 152 -1.43 -6.13 15.17
CA GLN A 152 -2.31 -5.43 16.12
C GLN A 152 -1.66 -4.10 16.48
N GLY A 153 -1.85 -3.09 15.62
CA GLY A 153 -1.54 -1.72 16.00
C GLY A 153 -2.54 -1.27 17.05
N SER A 154 -2.11 -1.17 18.30
CA SER A 154 -2.90 -0.52 19.35
C SER A 154 -2.69 0.99 19.24
N LEU A 155 -3.80 1.74 19.26
CA LEU A 155 -3.73 3.17 19.39
C LEU A 155 -3.25 3.50 20.82
N ALA A 156 -2.19 4.30 20.94
CA ALA A 156 -1.65 4.65 22.25
C ALA A 156 -2.70 5.39 23.10
N PRO A 157 -2.73 5.20 24.43
CA PRO A 157 -3.71 5.83 25.31
C PRO A 157 -3.81 7.35 25.16
N ALA A 158 -2.69 8.02 24.84
CA ALA A 158 -2.63 9.46 24.61
C ALA A 158 -3.56 9.96 23.49
N TYR A 159 -4.04 9.10 22.60
CA TYR A 159 -5.01 9.46 21.57
C TYR A 159 -6.47 9.42 22.05
N ALA A 160 -6.74 8.90 23.25
CA ALA A 160 -8.09 8.85 23.80
C ALA A 160 -8.61 10.25 24.20
N ASP A 161 -7.70 11.14 24.63
CA ASP A 161 -8.03 12.47 25.16
C ASP A 161 -7.75 13.60 24.16
N VAL A 162 -7.41 13.25 22.92
CA VAL A 162 -7.11 14.24 21.89
C VAL A 162 -8.39 14.96 21.49
N ALA A 163 -8.38 16.29 21.55
CA ALA A 163 -9.44 17.08 20.93
C ALA A 163 -9.46 16.82 19.41
N VAL A 164 -10.54 16.19 18.96
CA VAL A 164 -10.74 15.80 17.56
C VAL A 164 -11.90 16.60 16.99
N ASN A 165 -11.79 17.01 15.73
CA ASN A 165 -12.90 17.59 15.00
C ASN A 165 -14.04 16.56 14.88
N GLN A 166 -15.29 16.99 15.10
CA GLN A 166 -16.47 16.13 14.96
C GLN A 166 -16.58 15.51 13.55
N ALA A 167 -16.00 16.15 12.53
CA ALA A 167 -15.95 15.60 11.19
C ALA A 167 -15.09 14.31 11.06
N LEU A 168 -14.31 13.97 12.10
CA LEU A 168 -13.59 12.70 12.22
C LEU A 168 -14.35 11.66 13.08
N GLU A 169 -15.60 11.90 13.49
CA GLU A 169 -16.36 10.99 14.36
C GLU A 169 -16.37 9.53 13.86
N PRO A 170 -16.49 9.22 12.55
CA PRO A 170 -16.43 7.82 12.10
C PRO A 170 -15.12 7.11 12.45
N TRP A 171 -13.99 7.81 12.41
CA TRP A 171 -12.69 7.28 12.83
C TRP A 171 -12.60 7.11 14.35
N ILE A 172 -13.16 8.06 15.10
CA ILE A 172 -13.20 8.02 16.57
C ILE A 172 -14.04 6.85 17.04
N ASP A 173 -15.23 6.69 16.46
CA ASP A 173 -16.13 5.58 16.78
C ASP A 173 -15.53 4.22 16.44
N LEU A 174 -14.87 4.09 15.29
CA LEU A 174 -14.14 2.87 14.96
C LEU A 174 -13.05 2.56 16.00
N SER A 175 -12.29 3.58 16.42
CA SER A 175 -11.25 3.42 17.44
C SER A 175 -11.83 2.95 18.78
N ARG A 176 -13.02 3.45 19.14
CA ARG A 176 -13.78 3.07 20.34
C ARG A 176 -14.21 1.60 20.25
N ARG A 177 -14.83 1.19 19.13
CA ARG A 177 -15.27 -0.19 18.87
C ARG A 177 -14.12 -1.20 18.90
N ILE A 178 -12.94 -0.82 18.40
CA ILE A 178 -11.74 -1.68 18.47
C ILE A 178 -11.26 -1.80 19.92
N ARG A 179 -11.21 -0.70 20.68
CA ARG A 179 -10.78 -0.70 22.08
C ARG A 179 -11.71 -1.53 22.98
N THR A 180 -13.02 -1.47 22.72
CA THR A 180 -14.05 -2.25 23.43
C THR A 180 -14.21 -3.67 22.89
N ARG A 181 -13.40 -4.08 21.90
CA ARG A 181 -13.45 -5.39 21.22
C ARG A 181 -14.78 -5.71 20.54
N GLN A 182 -15.58 -4.70 20.21
CA GLN A 182 -16.78 -4.85 19.40
C GLN A 182 -16.46 -5.06 17.91
N GLN A 183 -15.24 -4.68 17.50
CA GLN A 183 -14.73 -4.90 16.15
C GLN A 183 -13.24 -5.25 16.22
N SER A 184 -12.72 -6.03 15.27
CA SER A 184 -11.31 -6.38 15.20
C SER A 184 -10.84 -6.49 13.76
N PHE A 185 -9.55 -6.21 13.56
CA PHE A 185 -8.85 -6.29 12.28
C PHE A 185 -7.58 -7.12 12.50
N ARG A 186 -7.30 -8.03 11.58
CA ARG A 186 -6.14 -8.92 11.62
C ARG A 186 -5.00 -8.43 10.74
N TYR A 187 -5.33 -7.89 9.58
CA TYR A 187 -4.36 -7.50 8.54
C TYR A 187 -4.25 -5.97 8.43
N LEU A 188 -5.19 -5.22 9.00
CA LEU A 188 -5.14 -3.77 9.03
C LEU A 188 -4.71 -3.20 10.39
N ASP A 189 -3.70 -2.33 10.35
CA ASP A 189 -3.36 -1.44 11.45
C ASP A 189 -4.28 -0.20 11.43
N VAL A 190 -5.48 -0.35 12.01
CA VAL A 190 -6.44 0.74 12.10
C VAL A 190 -5.94 1.88 13.00
N GLY A 191 -5.09 1.58 13.99
CA GLY A 191 -4.46 2.60 14.82
C GLY A 191 -3.59 3.55 13.98
N ALA A 192 -2.81 3.01 13.05
CA ALA A 192 -2.06 3.81 12.09
C ALA A 192 -2.98 4.59 11.14
N MET A 193 -4.07 3.99 10.65
CA MET A 193 -5.03 4.68 9.77
C MET A 193 -5.67 5.89 10.46
N MET A 194 -6.10 5.74 11.72
CA MET A 194 -6.63 6.84 12.51
C MET A 194 -5.58 7.94 12.72
N LYS A 195 -4.31 7.58 12.96
CA LYS A 195 -3.22 8.56 13.05
C LYS A 195 -3.04 9.34 11.75
N PHE A 196 -3.13 8.68 10.59
CA PHE A 196 -3.09 9.37 9.29
C PHE A 196 -4.25 10.35 9.16
N ALA A 197 -5.48 9.91 9.46
CA ALA A 197 -6.65 10.78 9.36
C ALA A 197 -6.53 12.02 10.26
N LEU A 198 -6.14 11.82 11.52
CA LEU A 198 -5.92 12.91 12.47
C LEU A 198 -4.77 13.85 12.05
N GLY A 199 -3.67 13.28 11.57
CA GLY A 199 -2.52 14.06 11.11
C GLY A 199 -2.86 14.92 9.89
N LEU A 200 -3.61 14.36 8.93
CA LEU A 200 -4.04 15.08 7.73
C LEU A 200 -4.99 16.22 8.06
N GLU A 201 -6.02 15.98 8.87
CA GLU A 201 -6.99 17.01 9.25
C GLU A 201 -6.33 18.20 9.97
N ARG A 202 -5.34 17.92 10.81
CA ARG A 202 -4.56 18.96 11.50
C ARG A 202 -3.58 19.70 10.61
N THR A 203 -3.00 19.01 9.64
CA THR A 203 -2.01 19.62 8.73
C THR A 203 -2.70 20.44 7.64
N PHE A 204 -3.89 20.03 7.21
CA PHE A 204 -4.65 20.63 6.11
C PHE A 204 -6.11 20.89 6.52
N PRO A 205 -6.36 21.76 7.52
CA PRO A 205 -7.71 22.04 7.97
C PRO A 205 -8.56 22.64 6.84
N GLY A 206 -9.82 22.23 6.77
CA GLY A 206 -10.78 22.70 5.76
C GLY A 206 -10.55 22.17 4.33
N HIS A 207 -9.54 21.32 4.11
CA HIS A 207 -9.32 20.69 2.82
C HIS A 207 -10.22 19.46 2.65
N ARG A 208 -10.46 19.07 1.40
CA ARG A 208 -10.92 17.73 1.07
C ARG A 208 -9.74 16.77 1.22
N LEU A 209 -9.93 15.74 2.05
CA LEU A 209 -8.87 14.81 2.43
C LEU A 209 -9.27 13.38 2.08
N ASP A 210 -8.43 12.72 1.29
CA ASP A 210 -8.60 11.33 0.89
C ASP A 210 -7.31 10.56 1.26
N ILE A 211 -7.43 9.47 2.02
CA ILE A 211 -6.34 8.50 2.21
C ILE A 211 -6.50 7.41 1.16
N LEU A 212 -5.45 7.18 0.38
CA LEU A 212 -5.34 6.05 -0.54
C LEU A 212 -4.38 5.00 0.04
N TYR A 213 -4.94 3.89 0.50
CA TYR A 213 -4.19 2.73 0.96
C TYR A 213 -3.84 1.83 -0.23
N LEU A 214 -2.55 1.71 -0.53
CA LEU A 214 -2.03 0.80 -1.55
C LEU A 214 -1.44 -0.44 -0.91
N TYR A 215 -1.66 -1.58 -1.55
CA TYR A 215 -1.13 -2.85 -1.08
C TYR A 215 -0.63 -3.72 -2.23
N TRP A 216 0.42 -4.49 -1.94
CA TRP A 216 0.94 -5.45 -2.88
C TRP A 216 0.29 -6.82 -2.68
N GLU A 217 -0.19 -7.38 -3.78
CA GLU A 217 -0.69 -8.76 -3.86
C GLU A 217 -0.14 -9.43 -5.11
N PRO A 218 0.22 -10.71 -5.02
CA PRO A 218 0.51 -11.51 -6.20
C PRO A 218 -0.75 -11.76 -7.04
N ARG A 219 -0.56 -12.16 -8.29
CA ARG A 219 -1.65 -12.57 -9.18
C ARG A 219 -2.20 -13.94 -8.78
N GLY A 220 -3.51 -14.12 -8.89
CA GLY A 220 -4.18 -15.38 -8.57
C GLY A 220 -4.52 -15.57 -7.08
N VAL A 221 -4.56 -14.50 -6.29
CA VAL A 221 -4.81 -14.53 -4.84
C VAL A 221 -6.24 -14.87 -4.41
N ALA A 222 -7.22 -14.86 -5.32
CA ALA A 222 -8.64 -14.95 -4.98
C ALA A 222 -9.01 -16.18 -4.12
N SER A 223 -8.31 -17.31 -4.31
CA SER A 223 -8.55 -18.54 -3.54
C SER A 223 -7.77 -18.62 -2.22
N PHE A 224 -7.02 -17.58 -1.83
CA PHE A 224 -6.13 -17.61 -0.67
C PHE A 224 -6.67 -16.72 0.46
N GLU A 225 -7.05 -17.38 1.56
CA GLU A 225 -7.74 -16.77 2.71
C GLU A 225 -7.09 -15.48 3.26
N PRO A 226 -5.75 -15.37 3.43
CA PRO A 226 -5.17 -14.15 4.00
C PRO A 226 -5.45 -12.89 3.17
N PHE A 227 -5.35 -12.99 1.84
CA PHE A 227 -5.60 -11.88 0.93
C PHE A 227 -7.10 -11.56 0.84
N ALA A 228 -7.95 -12.58 0.74
CA ALA A 228 -9.39 -12.42 0.76
C ALA A 228 -9.88 -11.70 2.04
N ARG A 229 -9.33 -12.08 3.20
CA ARG A 229 -9.65 -11.43 4.48
C ARG A 229 -9.11 -10.02 4.59
N HIS A 230 -7.89 -9.76 4.11
CA HIS A 230 -7.34 -8.41 4.05
C HIS A 230 -8.23 -7.48 3.20
N ARG A 231 -8.66 -7.92 2.01
CA ARG A 231 -9.61 -7.17 1.17
C ARG A 231 -10.96 -6.95 1.86
N GLN A 232 -11.49 -7.96 2.57
CA GLN A 232 -12.74 -7.81 3.34
C GLN A 232 -12.61 -6.76 4.45
N GLU A 233 -11.49 -6.75 5.16
CA GLU A 233 -11.17 -5.75 6.18
C GLU A 233 -11.08 -4.34 5.57
N LEU A 234 -10.47 -4.20 4.39
CA LEU A 234 -10.39 -2.93 3.68
C LEU A 234 -11.77 -2.42 3.27
N THR A 235 -12.63 -3.28 2.72
CA THR A 235 -14.02 -2.91 2.39
C THR A 235 -14.76 -2.40 3.61
N THR A 236 -14.64 -3.10 4.74
CA THR A 236 -15.24 -2.68 6.00
C THR A 236 -14.74 -1.31 6.44
N LEU A 237 -13.44 -1.04 6.30
CA LEU A 237 -12.84 0.23 6.67
C LEU A 237 -13.29 1.39 5.76
N VAL A 238 -13.35 1.16 4.44
CA VAL A 238 -13.88 2.11 3.45
C VAL A 238 -15.31 2.52 3.81
N ASP A 239 -16.16 1.54 4.15
CA ASP A 239 -17.55 1.81 4.51
C ASP A 239 -17.69 2.62 5.79
N VAL A 240 -16.88 2.29 6.81
CA VAL A 240 -16.88 3.05 8.08
C VAL A 240 -16.39 4.48 7.88
N ALA A 241 -15.34 4.69 7.09
CA ALA A 241 -14.74 6.01 6.89
C ALA A 241 -15.53 6.91 5.92
N ARG A 242 -16.51 6.37 5.18
CA ARG A 242 -17.25 7.07 4.11
C ARG A 242 -17.85 8.41 4.55
N GLY A 243 -18.34 8.49 5.78
CA GLY A 243 -18.98 9.69 6.34
C GLY A 243 -18.02 10.69 6.99
N SER A 244 -16.71 10.45 6.96
CA SER A 244 -15.72 11.32 7.59
C SER A 244 -15.21 12.40 6.64
N ALA A 245 -14.76 13.53 7.19
CA ALA A 245 -14.01 14.55 6.45
C ALA A 245 -12.69 14.01 5.85
N VAL A 246 -12.10 12.98 6.46
CA VAL A 246 -10.99 12.23 5.85
C VAL A 246 -11.52 10.90 5.36
N ARG A 247 -11.68 10.79 4.04
CA ARG A 247 -12.17 9.58 3.39
C ARG A 247 -11.06 8.55 3.26
N PHE A 248 -11.44 7.28 3.15
CA PHE A 248 -10.51 6.18 2.98
C PHE A 248 -10.85 5.40 1.71
N HIS A 249 -9.82 5.12 0.93
CA HIS A 249 -9.87 4.33 -0.28
C HIS A 249 -8.78 3.26 -0.20
N ALA A 250 -9.02 2.12 -0.84
CA ALA A 250 -8.03 1.07 -0.91
C ALA A 250 -8.03 0.43 -2.30
N THR A 251 -6.85 0.18 -2.83
CA THR A 251 -6.67 -0.57 -4.08
C THR A 251 -5.29 -1.23 -4.09
N SER A 252 -5.16 -2.36 -4.78
CA SER A 252 -3.85 -2.96 -4.97
C SER A 252 -3.01 -2.12 -5.94
N PHE A 253 -1.68 -2.25 -5.86
CA PHE A 253 -0.79 -1.63 -6.85
C PHE A 253 -1.13 -2.05 -8.28
N ALA A 254 -1.42 -3.34 -8.51
CA ALA A 254 -1.77 -3.85 -9.82
C ALA A 254 -3.09 -3.24 -10.36
N GLU A 255 -4.09 -3.04 -9.51
CA GLU A 255 -5.35 -2.37 -9.89
C GLU A 255 -5.11 -0.88 -10.22
N LEU A 256 -4.28 -0.18 -9.43
CA LEU A 256 -3.91 1.21 -9.71
C LEU A 256 -3.18 1.36 -11.05
N TRP A 257 -2.21 0.49 -11.34
CA TRP A 257 -1.47 0.59 -12.59
C TRP A 257 -2.33 0.30 -13.81
N ARG A 258 -3.27 -0.66 -13.69
CA ARG A 258 -4.25 -0.92 -14.75
C ARG A 258 -5.17 0.26 -14.99
N SER A 259 -5.66 0.93 -13.94
CA SER A 259 -6.51 2.12 -14.13
C SER A 259 -5.75 3.27 -14.80
N TRP A 260 -4.44 3.38 -14.59
CA TRP A 260 -3.62 4.35 -15.32
C TRP A 260 -3.55 4.08 -16.83
N LEU A 261 -3.60 2.82 -17.25
CA LEU A 261 -3.64 2.47 -18.68
C LEU A 261 -4.95 2.91 -19.36
N GLU A 262 -6.00 3.21 -18.58
CA GLU A 262 -7.28 3.71 -19.08
C GLU A 262 -7.27 5.22 -19.32
N LEU A 263 -6.24 5.95 -18.87
CA LEU A 263 -6.12 7.42 -19.02
C LEU A 263 -5.83 7.88 -20.45
N GLY A 264 -5.56 6.94 -21.36
CA GLY A 264 -5.36 7.19 -22.78
C GLY A 264 -4.03 6.69 -23.32
N ASP A 265 -3.71 7.09 -24.55
CA ASP A 265 -2.50 6.67 -25.26
C ASP A 265 -1.28 7.48 -24.81
N LEU A 266 -0.69 7.10 -23.68
CA LEU A 266 0.53 7.69 -23.13
C LEU A 266 1.69 6.68 -23.20
N PRO A 267 2.61 6.77 -24.19
CA PRO A 267 3.69 5.78 -24.36
C PRO A 267 4.60 5.64 -23.14
N TRP A 268 4.94 6.76 -22.49
CA TRP A 268 5.78 6.76 -21.29
C TRP A 268 5.10 6.02 -20.12
N LEU A 269 3.77 6.16 -20.00
CA LEU A 269 2.99 5.55 -18.94
C LEU A 269 2.84 4.04 -19.16
N ARG A 270 2.62 3.61 -20.41
CA ARG A 270 2.66 2.17 -20.75
C ARG A 270 4.03 1.56 -20.45
N ALA A 271 5.12 2.26 -20.79
CA ALA A 271 6.46 1.79 -20.50
C ALA A 271 6.71 1.69 -18.99
N LEU A 272 6.24 2.66 -18.21
CA LEU A 272 6.29 2.62 -16.75
C LEU A 272 5.52 1.43 -16.19
N VAL A 273 4.24 1.28 -16.54
CA VAL A 273 3.40 0.18 -16.05
C VAL A 273 4.01 -1.17 -16.42
N ALA A 274 4.53 -1.34 -17.64
CA ALA A 274 5.20 -2.57 -18.03
C ALA A 274 6.45 -2.89 -17.19
N GLN A 275 7.23 -1.87 -16.76
CA GLN A 275 8.36 -2.08 -15.85
C GLN A 275 7.89 -2.44 -14.44
N LEU A 276 6.84 -1.78 -13.94
CA LEU A 276 6.25 -2.06 -12.62
C LEU A 276 5.66 -3.47 -12.57
N GLU A 277 4.88 -3.87 -13.58
CA GLU A 277 4.33 -5.21 -13.67
C GLU A 277 5.42 -6.27 -13.80
N ARG A 278 6.46 -6.04 -14.63
CA ARG A 278 7.59 -6.97 -14.69
C ARG A 278 8.26 -7.19 -13.33
N ARG A 279 8.39 -6.12 -12.54
CA ARG A 279 9.05 -6.13 -11.22
C ARG A 279 8.18 -6.73 -10.12
N TYR A 280 6.87 -6.54 -10.18
CA TYR A 280 5.98 -6.77 -9.03
C TYR A 280 4.81 -7.72 -9.29
N ASP A 281 4.50 -8.08 -10.55
CA ASP A 281 3.46 -9.06 -10.90
C ASP A 281 3.98 -10.50 -10.70
N VAL A 282 4.09 -10.90 -9.44
CA VAL A 282 4.46 -12.26 -9.05
C VAL A 282 3.23 -13.16 -9.06
N ALA A 283 3.31 -14.35 -9.65
CA ALA A 283 2.19 -15.29 -9.63
C ALA A 283 2.15 -16.09 -8.32
N MET A 284 0.94 -16.32 -7.79
CA MET A 284 0.76 -17.16 -6.61
C MET A 284 1.27 -18.59 -6.80
N ASP A 285 1.18 -19.14 -8.02
CA ASP A 285 1.63 -20.51 -8.29
C ASP A 285 3.16 -20.63 -8.18
N ASP A 286 3.91 -19.63 -8.64
CA ASP A 286 5.38 -19.57 -8.48
C ASP A 286 5.75 -19.56 -6.99
N LEU A 287 4.99 -18.83 -6.18
CA LEU A 287 5.17 -18.78 -4.73
C LEU A 287 4.80 -20.09 -4.02
N LEU A 288 4.02 -20.99 -4.62
CA LEU A 288 3.71 -22.27 -3.99
C LEU A 288 4.77 -23.33 -4.23
N VAL A 289 5.57 -23.18 -5.29
CA VAL A 289 6.64 -24.10 -5.70
C VAL A 289 7.95 -23.84 -4.97
N LEU A 290 8.24 -22.58 -4.62
CA LEU A 290 9.36 -22.14 -3.76
C LEU A 290 9.26 -22.70 -2.33
#